data_AF-A0A3M8P7E5-F1
#
_entry.id   AF-A0A3M8P7E5-F1
#
_cell.length_a   1.000
_cell.length_b   1.000
_cell.length_c   1.000
_cell.angle_alpha   90.00
_cell.angle_beta   90.00
_cell.angle_gamma   90.00
#
_symmetry.space_group_name_H-M   'P 1'
#
loop_
_entity.id
_entity.type
_entity.pdbx_description
1 polymer ?
#
loop_
_entity_poly.entity_id
_entity_poly.type
_entity_poly.pdbx_seq_one_letter_code
_entity_poly.pdbx_strand_id
1 'polypeptide(L)'
;MDFLYFPEDKTEYIPGIISVIVIVILSVLIVWLLMKASRKEVKKLEEQGYTASSDNNRNNDKLVLKEENDATDYDKETHKLHDKES
;
A
#
# COMPACT_ATOMS: atom_id res chain seq x y z
N MET A 1 -13.85 40.91 -3.87
CA MET A 1 -13.85 39.68 -3.05
C MET A 1 -15.02 38.85 -3.55
N ASP A 2 -14.75 37.80 -4.31
CA ASP A 2 -15.80 36.90 -4.75
C ASP A 2 -16.20 36.05 -3.56
N PHE A 3 -17.29 36.46 -2.90
CA PHE A 3 -17.99 35.63 -1.94
C PHE A 3 -18.34 34.33 -2.67
N LEU A 4 -17.95 33.18 -2.10
CA LEU A 4 -18.62 31.93 -2.40
C LEU A 4 -20.11 32.17 -2.12
N TYR A 5 -20.91 32.35 -3.17
CA TYR A 5 -22.36 32.47 -3.05
C TYR A 5 -22.87 31.10 -2.67
N PHE A 6 -22.99 30.89 -1.37
CA PHE A 6 -23.66 29.72 -0.85
C PHE A 6 -25.15 30.02 -0.93
N PRO A 7 -25.90 29.28 -1.76
CA PRO A 7 -27.34 29.45 -1.79
C PRO A 7 -27.88 29.21 -0.38
N GLU A 8 -28.78 30.09 0.09
CA GLU A 8 -29.44 29.93 1.39
C GLU A 8 -30.14 28.57 1.46
N ASP A 9 -30.63 28.09 0.31
CA ASP A 9 -31.30 26.82 0.17
C ASP A 9 -30.34 25.69 -0.18
N LYS A 10 -30.20 24.79 0.78
CA LYS A 10 -29.25 23.69 0.77
C LYS A 10 -29.51 22.65 -0.34
N THR A 11 -30.68 22.73 -0.95
CA THR A 11 -31.13 21.89 -2.05
C THR A 11 -30.32 22.09 -3.34
N GLU A 12 -29.74 23.28 -3.53
CA GLU A 12 -29.04 23.64 -4.77
C GLU A 12 -27.63 23.04 -4.88
N TYR A 13 -26.98 22.69 -3.75
CA TYR A 13 -25.68 22.00 -3.77
C TYR A 13 -25.79 20.46 -3.83
N ILE A 14 -26.96 19.90 -3.51
CA ILE A 14 -27.23 18.45 -3.56
C ILE A 14 -26.83 17.83 -4.90
N PRO A 15 -27.20 18.39 -6.07
CA PRO A 15 -26.78 17.82 -7.36
C PRO A 15 -25.27 17.73 -7.52
N GLY A 16 -24.50 18.72 -7.02
CA GLY A 16 -23.04 18.70 -7.08
C GLY A 16 -22.43 17.55 -6.28
N ILE A 17 -22.93 17.30 -5.06
CA ILE A 17 -22.46 16.19 -4.21
C ILE A 17 -22.79 14.85 -4.87
N ILE A 18 -23.98 14.71 -5.46
CA ILE A 18 -24.37 13.49 -6.18
C ILE A 18 -23.42 13.26 -7.37
N SER A 19 -23.08 14.29 -8.15
CA SER A 19 -22.12 14.15 -9.25
C SER A 19 -20.75 13.67 -8.77
N VAL A 20 -20.24 14.22 -7.66
CA VAL A 20 -18.96 13.78 -7.08
C VAL A 20 -19.02 12.31 -6.67
N ILE A 21 -20.08 11.91 -5.97
CA ILE A 21 -20.28 10.51 -5.54
C ILE A 21 -20.32 9.58 -6.76
N VAL A 22 -21.07 9.95 -7.79
CA VAL A 22 -21.17 9.15 -9.03
C VAL A 22 -19.80 8.98 -9.69
N ILE A 23 -19.03 10.07 -9.84
CA ILE A 23 -17.69 10.01 -10.44
C ILE A 23 -16.74 9.14 -9.61
N VAL A 24 -16.78 9.24 -8.28
CA VAL A 24 -15.96 8.40 -7.39
C VAL A 24 -16.32 6.93 -7.55
N ILE A 25 -17.61 6.60 -7.56
CA ILE A 25 -18.08 5.22 -7.77
C ILE A 25 -17.62 4.70 -9.14
N LEU A 26 -17.80 5.49 -10.21
CA LEU A 26 -17.34 5.10 -11.55
C LEU A 26 -15.82 4.89 -11.59
N SER A 27 -15.04 5.78 -10.98
CA SER A 27 -13.58 5.67 -10.92
C SER A 27 -13.15 4.36 -10.27
N VAL A 28 -13.73 4.03 -9.11
CA VAL A 28 -13.46 2.76 -8.41
C VAL A 28 -13.85 1.56 -9.27
N LEU A 29 -15.01 1.60 -9.94
CA LEU A 29 -15.46 0.52 -10.82
C LEU A 29 -14.51 0.31 -12.01
N ILE A 30 -14.06 1.39 -12.64
CA ILE A 30 -13.13 1.34 -13.77
C ILE A 30 -11.79 0.74 -13.34
N VAL A 31 -11.21 1.21 -12.23
CA VAL A 31 -9.95 0.69 -11.69
C VAL A 31 -10.10 -0.80 -11.33
N TRP A 32 -11.22 -1.19 -10.73
CA TRP A 32 -11.51 -2.58 -10.39
C TRP A 32 -11.61 -3.47 -11.65
N LEU A 33 -12.31 -3.01 -12.68
CA LEU A 33 -12.40 -3.70 -13.97
C LEU A 33 -11.04 -3.86 -14.64
N LEU A 34 -10.23 -2.78 -14.68
CA LEU A 34 -8.89 -2.80 -15.24
C LEU A 34 -7.98 -3.78 -14.49
N MET A 35 -8.00 -3.78 -13.16
CA MET A 35 -7.20 -4.70 -12.36
C MET A 35 -7.60 -6.17 -12.61
N LYS A 36 -8.91 -6.44 -12.76
CA LYS A 36 -9.41 -7.78 -13.08
C LYS A 36 -9.02 -8.22 -14.49
N ALA A 37 -9.05 -7.31 -15.47
CA ALA A 37 -8.63 -7.59 -16.84
C ALA A 37 -7.11 -7.84 -16.90
N SER A 38 -6.31 -7.00 -16.25
CA SER A 38 -4.85 -7.09 -16.22
C SER A 38 -4.36 -8.43 -15.65
N ARG A 39 -5.00 -8.99 -14.61
CA ARG A 39 -4.64 -10.31 -14.07
C ARG A 39 -4.71 -11.43 -15.11
N LYS A 40 -5.60 -11.34 -16.10
CA LYS A 40 -5.69 -12.33 -17.18
C LYS A 40 -4.56 -12.17 -18.18
N GLU A 41 -4.12 -10.94 -18.43
CA GLU A 41 -3.00 -10.65 -19.33
C GLU A 41 -1.68 -11.07 -18.70
N VAL A 42 -1.46 -10.76 -17.42
CA VAL A 42 -0.28 -11.20 -16.67
C VAL A 42 -0.11 -12.72 -16.72
N LYS A 43 -1.19 -13.48 -16.50
CA LYS A 43 -1.14 -14.94 -16.57
C LYS A 43 -0.75 -15.46 -17.96
N LYS A 44 -1.25 -14.81 -19.03
CA LYS A 44 -0.88 -15.17 -20.41
C LYS A 44 0.59 -14.83 -20.73
N LEU A 45 1.10 -13.73 -20.19
CA LEU A 45 2.49 -13.32 -20.37
C LEU A 45 3.45 -14.27 -19.64
N GLU A 46 3.08 -14.73 -18.44
CA GLU A 46 3.83 -15.73 -17.67
C GLU A 46 3.92 -17.07 -18.43
N GLU A 47 2.79 -17.50 -19.03
CA GLU A 47 2.73 -18.71 -19.86
C GLU A 47 3.55 -18.59 -21.16
N GLN A 48 3.78 -17.36 -21.64
CA GLN A 48 4.65 -17.04 -22.77
C GLN A 48 6.13 -16.83 -22.37
N GLY A 49 6.48 -17.05 -21.10
CA GLY A 49 7.85 -16.97 -20.60
C GLY A 49 8.32 -15.57 -20.21
N TYR A 50 7.45 -14.55 -20.25
CA TYR A 50 7.75 -13.22 -19.74
C TYR A 50 7.43 -13.17 -18.25
N THR A 51 8.39 -13.60 -17.42
CA THR A 51 8.29 -13.43 -15.97
C THR A 51 8.57 -11.97 -15.63
N ALA A 52 7.60 -11.28 -15.06
CA ALA A 52 7.85 -9.97 -14.46
C ALA A 52 8.71 -10.20 -13.22
N SER A 53 10.04 -10.20 -13.39
CA SER A 53 11.01 -10.21 -12.29
C SER A 53 10.87 -8.92 -11.48
N SER A 54 9.93 -8.92 -10.55
CA SER A 54 9.71 -7.86 -9.56
C SER A 54 9.88 -8.48 -8.17
N ASP A 55 11.06 -9.06 -7.93
CA ASP A 55 11.36 -9.81 -6.70
C ASP A 55 12.80 -9.57 -6.20
N ASN A 56 13.35 -8.36 -6.41
CA ASN A 56 14.74 -8.06 -6.03
C ASN A 56 14.90 -7.10 -4.83
N ASN A 57 13.81 -6.60 -4.21
CA ASN A 57 13.94 -5.64 -3.10
C ASN A 57 13.31 -6.07 -1.77
N ARG A 58 12.40 -7.06 -1.73
CA ARG A 58 11.80 -7.51 -0.46
C ARG A 58 12.69 -8.43 0.38
N ASN A 59 13.66 -9.09 -0.24
CA ASN A 59 14.56 -10.02 0.45
C ASN A 59 15.66 -9.29 1.24
N ASN A 60 16.12 -8.13 0.75
CA ASN A 60 17.14 -7.34 1.44
C ASN A 60 16.62 -6.81 2.79
N ASP A 61 15.39 -6.30 2.84
CA ASP A 61 14.78 -5.79 4.07
C ASP A 61 14.65 -6.88 5.16
N LYS A 62 14.34 -8.12 4.76
CA LYS A 62 14.16 -9.24 5.70
C LYS A 62 15.50 -9.83 6.18
N LEU A 63 16.56 -9.74 5.36
CA LEU A 63 17.92 -10.17 5.72
C LEU A 63 18.57 -9.19 6.72
N VAL A 64 18.46 -7.89 6.46
CA VAL A 64 19.01 -6.84 7.34
C VAL A 64 18.36 -6.89 8.73
N LEU A 65 17.03 -7.06 8.79
CA LEU A 65 16.33 -7.19 10.07
C LEU A 65 16.73 -8.47 10.81
N LYS A 66 17.07 -9.56 10.12
CA LYS A 66 17.48 -10.80 10.79
C LYS A 66 18.87 -10.67 11.39
N GLU A 67 19.80 -10.05 10.67
CA GLU A 67 21.19 -9.85 11.11
C GLU A 67 21.29 -8.90 12.32
N GLU A 68 20.46 -7.84 12.36
CA GLU A 68 20.39 -6.92 13.50
C GLU A 68 19.79 -7.57 14.76
N ASN A 69 18.76 -8.41 14.59
CA ASN A 69 18.14 -9.14 15.70
C ASN A 69 19.06 -10.24 16.25
N ASP A 70 19.81 -10.92 15.40
CA ASP A 70 20.76 -11.95 15.83
C ASP A 70 21.96 -11.29 16.55
N ALA A 71 22.47 -10.15 16.10
CA ALA A 71 23.58 -9.44 16.74
C ALA A 71 23.22 -8.86 18.14
N THR A 72 21.97 -8.43 18.33
CA THR A 72 21.50 -7.85 19.60
C THR A 72 21.12 -8.88 20.67
N ASP A 73 21.05 -10.16 20.32
CA ASP A 73 20.80 -11.25 21.26
C ASP A 73 22.08 -11.67 22.00
N TYR A 74 23.23 -11.71 21.29
CA TYR A 74 24.53 -12.04 21.89
C TYR A 74 25.01 -11.00 22.92
N ASP A 75 24.74 -9.71 22.69
CA ASP A 75 25.15 -8.63 23.60
C ASP A 75 24.35 -8.64 24.92
N LYS A 76 23.08 -9.08 24.88
CA LYS A 76 22.23 -9.19 26.07
C LYS A 76 22.55 -10.42 26.93
N GLU A 77 22.98 -11.52 26.32
CA GLU A 77 23.41 -12.70 27.08
C GLU A 77 24.76 -12.48 27.79
N THR A 78 25.71 -11.79 27.14
CA THR A 78 27.04 -11.54 27.71
C THR A 78 27.01 -10.53 28.86
N HIS A 79 26.12 -9.53 28.81
CA HIS A 79 25.95 -8.60 29.93
C HIS A 79 25.22 -9.24 31.13
N LYS A 80 24.37 -10.25 30.93
CA LYS A 80 23.72 -11.00 32.02
C LYS A 80 24.63 -11.98 32.74
N LEU A 81 25.73 -12.39 32.11
CA LEU A 81 26.73 -13.28 32.73
C LEU A 81 27.65 -12.51 33.68
N HIS A 82 27.97 -11.25 33.37
CA HIS A 82 28.84 -10.43 34.23
C HIS A 82 28.18 -10.01 35.55
N ASP A 83 26.85 -9.86 35.58
CA ASP A 83 26.11 -9.49 36.79
C ASP A 83 25.85 -10.66 37.75
N LYS A 84 26.14 -11.92 37.34
CA LYS A 84 25.96 -13.11 38.19
C LYS A 84 27.24 -13.62 38.86
N GLU A 85 28.40 -13.04 38.54
CA GLU A 85 29.69 -13.39 39.14
C GLU A 85 30.30 -12.29 40.04
N SER A 86 29.55 -11.21 40.37
CA SER A 86 29.97 -10.22 41.38
C SER A 86 29.16 -10.28 42.67
#